data_AF-A0AAU1X4U0-F1
#
_entry.id   AF-A0AAU1X4U0-F1
#
_cell.length_a   1.000
_cell.length_b   1.000
_cell.length_c   1.000
_cell.angle_alpha   90.00
_cell.angle_beta   90.00
_cell.angle_gamma   90.00
#
_symmetry.space_group_name_H-M   'P 1'
#
loop_
_entity.id
_entity.type
_entity.pdbx_description
1 polymer ?
#
loop_
_entity_poly.entity_id
_entity_poly.type
_entity_poly.pdbx_seq_one_letter_code
_entity_poly.pdbx_strand_id
1 'polypeptide(L)'
;MNGRVRGWVVAGSLEPGRDGTRPVFENIPEPKSPAVVVMQGSSVATPQQTLAYLFNADDWEDFTVEWVRALGSHEGRPYLRVKRMGGAGDRGADVAATLTPQGTAGEWHCFQCKHYGRQLAPADAWAEVVKIFAAKIEGEYELPTRYVFVAPRIGITLDRLLINPDKLKKAFFESWDKKGSKLGTDLDPVLREAVGKLAHDTDFSMFQAPDIDNILELHATTPHHVRRFAQPLKPRPAANPAPREQAPHEAVYVRKLLNVYNEKHSLGLETLQQAREHEKVKPHLARQREAFFHAEALRLFARDSVPDATYEAVEEDLYEAVIEIEDDHYDDGYDRLKAVLTTAAAHKPNPHNILAPVVKVIDLKGMCHRLANNDRLTWCKEESSP
;
A
#
# COMPACT_ATOMS: atom_id res chain seq x y z
N MET A 1 14.00 -12.89 57.65
CA MET A 1 14.60 -12.00 56.64
C MET A 1 14.75 -12.78 55.34
N ASN A 2 14.03 -12.32 54.32
CA ASN A 2 14.14 -12.47 52.86
C ASN A 2 14.91 -13.63 52.20
N GLY A 3 14.18 -14.33 51.31
CA GLY A 3 14.75 -15.05 50.17
C GLY A 3 13.68 -15.74 49.31
N ARG A 4 13.01 -15.00 48.42
CA ARG A 4 12.08 -15.54 47.40
C ARG A 4 12.86 -16.37 46.37
N VAL A 5 12.39 -17.58 46.07
CA VAL A 5 12.64 -18.24 44.77
C VAL A 5 11.27 -18.45 44.11
N ARG A 6 11.10 -17.84 42.94
CA ARG A 6 9.90 -17.91 42.11
C ARG A 6 9.85 -19.26 41.40
N GLY A 7 8.67 -19.87 41.36
CA GLY A 7 8.41 -21.14 40.69
C GLY A 7 8.38 -21.03 39.16
N TRP A 8 8.64 -22.17 38.52
CA TRP A 8 8.22 -22.46 37.16
C TRP A 8 7.21 -23.59 37.22
N VAL A 9 5.99 -23.27 36.79
CA VAL A 9 4.87 -24.19 36.61
C VAL A 9 5.14 -24.99 35.33
N VAL A 10 5.03 -26.31 35.44
CA VAL A 10 5.02 -27.26 34.33
C VAL A 10 3.81 -26.91 33.44
N ALA A 11 4.06 -26.50 32.19
CA ALA A 11 3.00 -26.21 31.23
C ALA A 11 2.67 -27.45 30.41
N GLY A 12 1.42 -27.93 30.59
CA GLY A 12 0.64 -28.54 29.50
C GLY A 12 0.59 -30.06 29.46
N SER A 13 -0.11 -30.69 30.41
CA SER A 13 -0.79 -31.96 30.15
C SER A 13 -1.89 -31.75 29.10
N LEU A 14 -1.94 -32.64 28.11
CA LEU A 14 -2.95 -32.69 27.05
C LEU A 14 -4.33 -32.99 27.67
N GLU A 15 -5.31 -32.12 27.46
CA GLU A 15 -6.72 -32.47 27.60
C GLU A 15 -7.40 -32.53 26.21
N PRO A 16 -8.28 -33.51 25.95
CA PRO A 16 -8.93 -33.67 24.67
C PRO A 16 -10.01 -32.59 24.43
N GLY A 17 -9.96 -31.95 23.25
CA GLY A 17 -10.99 -31.03 22.78
C GLY A 17 -12.32 -31.74 22.49
N ARG A 18 -13.43 -31.01 22.66
CA ARG A 18 -14.81 -31.53 22.60
C ARG A 18 -15.30 -32.03 21.21
N ASP A 19 -14.47 -32.07 20.18
CA ASP A 19 -14.85 -32.63 18.86
C ASP A 19 -13.74 -33.41 18.12
N GLY A 20 -12.59 -33.67 18.75
CA GLY A 20 -11.65 -34.71 18.32
C GLY A 20 -10.89 -34.53 17.00
N THR A 21 -11.09 -33.49 16.19
CA THR A 21 -10.28 -33.30 14.96
C THR A 21 -10.02 -31.84 14.59
N ARG A 22 -8.92 -31.29 15.15
CA ARG A 22 -7.94 -30.36 14.54
C ARG A 22 -7.20 -29.63 15.66
N PRO A 23 -5.87 -29.71 15.78
CA PRO A 23 -5.15 -28.82 16.67
C PRO A 23 -5.15 -27.41 16.07
N VAL A 24 -5.88 -26.50 16.70
CA VAL A 24 -5.75 -25.05 16.47
C VAL A 24 -4.60 -24.58 17.36
N PHE A 25 -3.51 -24.13 16.76
CA PHE A 25 -2.42 -23.48 17.49
C PHE A 25 -2.59 -21.96 17.33
N GLU A 26 -2.83 -21.28 18.45
CA GLU A 26 -2.93 -19.81 18.54
C GLU A 26 -1.54 -19.14 18.45
N ASN A 27 -1.54 -17.86 18.06
CA ASN A 27 -0.37 -16.97 17.84
C ASN A 27 0.32 -17.08 16.47
N ILE A 28 -0.44 -16.95 15.38
CA ILE A 28 0.09 -16.78 14.02
C ILE A 28 0.21 -15.28 13.71
N PRO A 29 1.40 -14.73 13.44
CA PRO A 29 1.49 -13.39 12.88
C PRO A 29 0.95 -13.41 11.44
N GLU A 30 -0.17 -12.73 11.22
CA GLU A 30 -0.71 -12.44 9.89
C GLU A 30 0.26 -11.51 9.12
N PRO A 31 0.35 -11.62 7.78
CA PRO A 31 1.13 -10.69 6.99
C PRO A 31 0.65 -9.26 7.25
N LYS A 32 1.60 -8.33 7.39
CA LYS A 32 1.24 -6.92 7.58
C LYS A 32 0.67 -6.41 6.26
N SER A 33 -0.63 -6.23 6.21
CA SER A 33 -1.25 -5.49 5.11
C SER A 33 -0.90 -4.02 5.28
N PRO A 34 -0.19 -3.38 4.32
CA PRO A 34 -0.09 -1.93 4.33
C PRO A 34 -1.49 -1.31 4.19
N ALA A 35 -1.64 -0.06 4.64
CA ALA A 35 -2.83 0.72 4.34
C ALA A 35 -3.02 0.84 2.81
N VAL A 36 -4.25 1.07 2.34
CA VAL A 36 -4.48 1.36 0.92
C VAL A 36 -3.70 2.63 0.55
N VAL A 37 -2.72 2.51 -0.34
CA VAL A 37 -1.95 3.66 -0.85
C VAL A 37 -2.42 3.95 -2.27
N VAL A 38 -3.12 5.08 -2.46
CA VAL A 38 -3.35 5.66 -3.79
C VAL A 38 -2.25 6.72 -4.01
N MET A 39 -1.78 6.97 -5.23
CA MET A 39 -0.71 7.96 -5.50
C MET A 39 -0.93 8.73 -6.81
N GLN A 40 -0.29 9.90 -6.93
CA GLN A 40 -0.48 10.91 -7.99
C GLN A 40 0.17 10.63 -9.35
N GLY A 41 -0.36 11.33 -10.38
CA GLY A 41 0.45 12.03 -11.40
C GLY A 41 1.21 11.18 -12.42
N SER A 42 1.75 11.80 -13.48
CA SER A 42 2.18 11.19 -14.75
C SER A 42 3.28 10.11 -14.72
N SER A 43 3.70 9.65 -13.56
CA SER A 43 4.47 8.41 -13.42
C SER A 43 4.19 7.76 -12.07
N VAL A 44 2.99 7.22 -11.90
CA VAL A 44 2.78 6.16 -10.90
C VAL A 44 3.78 5.06 -11.25
N ALA A 45 4.71 4.78 -10.33
CA ALA A 45 5.65 3.67 -10.51
C ALA A 45 4.83 2.43 -10.86
N THR A 46 5.13 1.78 -11.99
CA THR A 46 4.41 0.57 -12.37
C THR A 46 4.55 -0.46 -11.25
N PRO A 47 3.63 -1.43 -11.11
CA PRO A 47 3.78 -2.48 -10.12
C PRO A 47 5.17 -3.13 -10.16
N GLN A 48 5.73 -3.36 -11.35
CA GLN A 48 7.09 -3.84 -11.56
C GLN A 48 8.17 -2.90 -10.98
N GLN A 49 8.05 -1.59 -11.19
CA GLN A 49 8.97 -0.60 -10.61
C GLN A 49 8.87 -0.54 -9.09
N THR A 50 7.65 -0.59 -8.56
CA THR A 50 7.39 -0.65 -7.11
C THR A 50 8.03 -1.88 -6.49
N LEU A 51 7.80 -3.06 -7.08
CA LEU A 51 8.41 -4.31 -6.65
C LEU A 51 9.94 -4.26 -6.70
N ALA A 52 10.53 -3.70 -7.76
CA ALA A 52 11.97 -3.71 -7.96
C ALA A 52 12.74 -2.68 -7.12
N TYR A 53 12.14 -1.53 -6.79
CA TYR A 53 12.87 -0.39 -6.24
C TYR A 53 12.29 0.19 -4.95
N LEU A 54 11.03 -0.08 -4.62
CA LEU A 54 10.36 0.53 -3.45
C LEU A 54 10.14 -0.44 -2.29
N PHE A 55 10.06 -1.74 -2.57
CA PHE A 55 9.94 -2.75 -1.51
C PHE A 55 11.27 -2.96 -0.79
N ASN A 56 11.21 -3.19 0.52
CA ASN A 56 12.32 -3.80 1.26
C ASN A 56 12.18 -5.34 1.30
N ALA A 57 13.11 -6.03 1.95
CA ALA A 57 13.11 -7.49 2.03
C ALA A 57 11.86 -8.07 2.72
N ASP A 58 11.38 -7.42 3.79
CA ASP A 58 10.18 -7.86 4.50
C ASP A 58 8.92 -7.68 3.64
N ASP A 59 8.80 -6.54 2.95
CA ASP A 59 7.68 -6.27 2.03
C ASP A 59 7.64 -7.29 0.88
N TRP A 60 8.82 -7.69 0.40
CA TRP A 60 8.97 -8.68 -0.68
C TRP A 60 8.55 -10.08 -0.24
N GLU A 61 8.90 -10.49 0.98
CA GLU A 61 8.46 -11.77 1.55
C GLU A 61 6.94 -11.78 1.83
N ASP A 62 6.40 -10.70 2.40
CA ASP A 62 4.96 -10.59 2.66
C ASP A 62 4.16 -10.61 1.34
N PHE A 63 4.63 -9.91 0.30
CA PHE A 63 4.06 -9.98 -1.05
C PHE A 63 4.13 -11.40 -1.64
N THR A 64 5.22 -12.12 -1.42
CA THR A 64 5.35 -13.51 -1.86
C THR A 64 4.33 -14.42 -1.16
N VAL A 65 4.09 -14.23 0.14
CA VAL A 65 3.04 -14.97 0.87
C VAL A 65 1.66 -14.68 0.28
N GLU A 66 1.33 -13.42 0.01
CA GLU A 66 0.06 -13.03 -0.61
C GLU A 66 -0.13 -13.68 -1.98
N TRP A 67 0.90 -13.63 -2.83
CA TRP A 67 0.89 -14.29 -4.14
C TRP A 67 0.72 -15.81 -4.03
N VAL A 68 1.48 -16.49 -3.17
CA VAL A 68 1.41 -17.96 -3.03
C VAL A 68 0.07 -18.40 -2.44
N ARG A 69 -0.53 -17.60 -1.55
CA ARG A 69 -1.91 -17.82 -1.08
C ARG A 69 -2.93 -17.65 -2.21
N ALA A 70 -2.75 -16.63 -3.06
CA ALA A 70 -3.60 -16.42 -4.23
C ALA A 70 -3.49 -17.54 -5.27
N LEU A 71 -2.29 -18.12 -5.42
CA LEU A 71 -2.06 -19.29 -6.26
C LEU A 71 -2.90 -20.48 -5.79
N GLY A 72 -2.98 -20.69 -4.47
CA GLY A 72 -3.93 -21.60 -3.80
C GLY A 72 -3.71 -23.11 -4.03
N SER A 73 -3.20 -23.50 -5.19
CA SER A 73 -2.92 -24.88 -5.58
C SER A 73 -1.80 -24.96 -6.60
N HIS A 74 -1.22 -26.14 -6.78
CA HIS A 74 -0.28 -26.45 -7.85
C HIS A 74 -0.70 -27.77 -8.51
N GLU A 75 -0.82 -27.78 -9.84
CA GLU A 75 -1.27 -28.96 -10.60
C GLU A 75 -2.57 -29.58 -10.05
N GLY A 76 -3.52 -28.72 -9.63
CA GLY A 76 -4.81 -29.14 -9.07
C GLY A 76 -4.74 -29.59 -7.61
N ARG A 77 -3.58 -29.56 -6.95
CA ARG A 77 -3.40 -29.94 -5.55
C ARG A 77 -3.34 -28.70 -4.65
N PRO A 78 -4.25 -28.55 -3.67
CA PRO A 78 -4.31 -27.36 -2.85
C PRO A 78 -3.11 -27.26 -1.88
N TYR A 79 -2.65 -26.03 -1.64
CA TYR A 79 -1.78 -25.77 -0.52
C TYR A 79 -2.58 -25.79 0.78
N LEU A 80 -2.20 -26.66 1.71
CA LEU A 80 -2.84 -26.73 3.03
C LEU A 80 -2.38 -25.61 3.96
N ARG A 81 -1.16 -25.12 3.77
CA ARG A 81 -0.60 -24.01 4.54
C ARG A 81 0.45 -23.26 3.72
N VAL A 82 0.44 -21.93 3.80
CA VAL A 82 1.48 -21.04 3.27
C VAL A 82 2.01 -20.22 4.44
N LYS A 83 3.31 -20.35 4.73
CA LYS A 83 3.95 -19.77 5.91
C LYS A 83 5.28 -19.11 5.55
N ARG A 84 5.51 -17.91 6.08
CA ARG A 84 6.82 -17.26 6.12
C ARG A 84 7.70 -17.95 7.18
N MET A 85 8.90 -18.35 6.78
CA MET A 85 9.81 -19.13 7.62
C MET A 85 10.68 -18.23 8.52
N GLY A 86 11.06 -17.06 8.01
CA GLY A 86 11.55 -15.87 8.73
C GLY A 86 12.55 -16.08 9.87
N GLY A 87 13.80 -15.65 9.69
CA GLY A 87 14.76 -15.40 10.78
C GLY A 87 16.21 -15.73 10.44
N ALA A 88 17.11 -15.43 11.38
CA ALA A 88 18.51 -15.89 11.32
C ALA A 88 18.54 -17.42 11.49
N GLY A 89 18.39 -18.14 10.39
CA GLY A 89 18.25 -19.61 10.39
C GLY A 89 17.42 -20.21 9.27
N ASP A 90 16.92 -19.41 8.31
CA ASP A 90 15.98 -19.87 7.27
C ASP A 90 16.54 -20.90 6.26
N ARG A 91 17.84 -21.25 6.34
CA ARG A 91 18.51 -22.36 5.63
C ARG A 91 18.05 -22.60 4.18
N GLY A 92 17.77 -21.53 3.44
CA GLY A 92 17.39 -21.59 2.02
C GLY A 92 15.88 -21.71 1.75
N ALA A 93 15.00 -21.34 2.68
CA ALA A 93 13.55 -21.23 2.45
C ALA A 93 12.95 -20.02 3.19
N ASP A 94 12.44 -19.02 2.46
CA ASP A 94 11.82 -17.83 3.09
C ASP A 94 10.30 -18.00 3.23
N VAL A 95 9.64 -18.65 2.25
CA VAL A 95 8.22 -18.99 2.29
C VAL A 95 8.04 -20.47 1.93
N ALA A 96 7.31 -21.20 2.77
CA ALA A 96 6.97 -22.61 2.57
C ALA A 96 5.47 -22.77 2.29
N ALA A 97 5.13 -23.51 1.23
CA ALA A 97 3.77 -23.94 0.93
C ALA A 97 3.64 -25.46 1.02
N THR A 98 2.88 -25.97 1.98
CA THR A 98 2.81 -27.41 2.29
C THR A 98 1.58 -28.03 1.65
N LEU A 99 1.74 -29.19 1.02
CA LEU A 99 0.65 -29.92 0.36
C LEU A 99 0.08 -31.05 1.22
N THR A 100 0.69 -31.29 2.40
CA THR A 100 0.34 -32.40 3.29
C THR A 100 0.27 -31.93 4.75
N PRO A 101 -0.50 -32.62 5.61
CA PRO A 101 -0.56 -32.31 7.05
C PRO A 101 0.80 -32.44 7.76
N GLN A 102 1.75 -33.19 7.19
CA GLN A 102 3.11 -33.35 7.69
C GLN A 102 3.97 -32.08 7.52
N GLY A 103 3.46 -31.06 6.83
CA GLY A 103 4.16 -29.80 6.65
C GLY A 103 5.43 -29.97 5.80
N THR A 104 6.55 -29.38 6.25
CA THR A 104 7.86 -29.50 5.60
C THR A 104 8.54 -30.86 5.81
N ALA A 105 7.97 -31.73 6.65
CA ALA A 105 8.38 -33.13 6.75
C ALA A 105 7.63 -34.05 5.74
N GLY A 106 6.67 -33.50 5.00
CA GLY A 106 6.00 -34.17 3.89
C GLY A 106 6.25 -33.40 2.59
N GLU A 107 5.32 -33.47 1.65
CA GLU A 107 5.46 -32.73 0.39
C GLU A 107 5.18 -31.23 0.55
N TRP A 108 6.09 -30.41 0.04
CA TRP A 108 6.03 -28.96 0.14
C TRP A 108 6.84 -28.27 -0.97
N HIS A 109 6.52 -27.00 -1.21
CA HIS A 109 7.23 -26.11 -2.13
C HIS A 109 7.93 -25.00 -1.36
N CYS A 110 9.17 -24.75 -1.74
CA CYS A 110 10.00 -23.66 -1.24
C CYS A 110 9.92 -22.46 -2.19
N PHE A 111 9.74 -21.27 -1.63
CA PHE A 111 9.86 -20.00 -2.32
C PHE A 111 10.95 -19.19 -1.64
N GLN A 112 12.10 -19.07 -2.31
CA GLN A 112 13.26 -18.30 -1.85
C GLN A 112 13.23 -16.91 -2.47
N CYS A 113 12.92 -15.94 -1.63
CA CYS A 113 12.90 -14.52 -1.89
C CYS A 113 14.32 -13.95 -1.99
N LYS A 114 14.61 -13.22 -3.07
CA LYS A 114 15.84 -12.45 -3.24
C LYS A 114 15.54 -11.06 -3.79
N HIS A 115 15.57 -10.07 -2.90
CA HIS A 115 15.38 -8.67 -3.25
C HIS A 115 16.71 -7.93 -3.24
N TYR A 116 17.30 -7.75 -4.43
CA TYR A 116 18.57 -7.05 -4.61
C TYR A 116 18.40 -5.85 -5.52
N GLY A 117 19.21 -4.81 -5.30
CA GLY A 117 19.34 -3.67 -6.22
C GLY A 117 19.89 -4.03 -7.60
N ARG A 118 20.37 -5.27 -7.79
CA ARG A 118 20.82 -5.84 -9.08
C ARG A 118 20.03 -7.11 -9.41
N GLN A 119 20.18 -7.59 -10.64
CA GLN A 119 19.59 -8.87 -11.06
C GLN A 119 20.18 -10.05 -10.25
N LEU A 120 19.35 -11.05 -9.96
CA LEU A 120 19.77 -12.31 -9.37
C LEU A 120 20.68 -13.07 -10.37
N ALA A 121 21.89 -13.39 -9.95
CA ALA A 121 22.89 -14.05 -10.78
C ALA A 121 23.07 -15.53 -10.36
N PRO A 122 23.66 -16.38 -11.22
CA PRO A 122 23.90 -17.79 -10.88
C PRO A 122 24.65 -17.98 -9.56
N ALA A 123 25.68 -17.17 -9.29
CA ALA A 123 26.46 -17.27 -8.05
C ALA A 123 25.61 -17.06 -6.78
N ASP A 124 24.57 -16.21 -6.85
CA ASP A 124 23.63 -16.02 -5.74
C ASP A 124 22.73 -17.24 -5.58
N ALA A 125 22.19 -17.76 -6.69
CA ALA A 125 21.33 -18.93 -6.70
C ALA A 125 22.04 -20.18 -6.16
N TRP A 126 23.30 -20.39 -6.54
CA TRP A 126 24.08 -21.54 -6.08
C TRP A 126 24.23 -21.61 -4.56
N ALA A 127 24.42 -20.46 -3.90
CA ALA A 127 24.50 -20.42 -2.45
C ALA A 127 23.20 -20.93 -1.79
N GLU A 128 22.05 -20.61 -2.37
CA GLU A 128 20.74 -21.06 -1.86
C GLU A 128 20.45 -22.53 -2.20
N VAL A 129 20.87 -22.99 -3.38
CA VAL A 129 20.84 -24.42 -3.75
C VAL A 129 21.61 -25.26 -2.72
N VAL A 130 22.80 -24.80 -2.32
CA VAL A 130 23.60 -25.51 -1.29
C VAL A 130 22.87 -25.55 0.05
N LYS A 131 22.28 -24.42 0.47
CA LYS A 131 21.58 -24.33 1.76
C LYS A 131 20.39 -25.29 1.85
N ILE A 132 19.57 -25.41 0.81
CA ILE A 132 18.40 -26.29 0.86
C ILE A 132 18.81 -27.76 0.91
N PHE A 133 19.88 -28.16 0.21
CA PHE A 133 20.43 -29.51 0.34
C PHE A 133 21.04 -29.76 1.71
N ALA A 134 21.77 -28.78 2.26
CA ALA A 134 22.33 -28.89 3.61
C ALA A 134 21.22 -29.05 4.66
N ALA A 135 20.16 -28.25 4.58
CA ALA A 135 18.99 -28.33 5.46
C ALA A 135 18.34 -29.72 5.44
N LYS A 136 18.27 -30.35 4.27
CA LYS A 136 17.77 -31.72 4.14
C LYS A 136 18.69 -32.74 4.81
N ILE A 137 20.00 -32.66 4.61
CA ILE A 137 20.96 -33.58 5.24
C ILE A 137 20.98 -33.42 6.76
N GLU A 138 20.80 -32.20 7.25
CA GLU A 138 20.72 -31.87 8.68
C GLU A 138 19.38 -32.26 9.31
N GLY A 139 18.39 -32.69 8.51
CA GLY A 139 17.10 -33.16 8.98
C GLY A 139 16.11 -32.06 9.36
N GLU A 140 16.35 -30.82 8.95
CA GLU A 140 15.45 -29.70 9.23
C GLU A 140 14.14 -29.83 8.44
N TYR A 141 14.24 -30.18 7.16
CA TYR A 141 13.11 -30.34 6.25
C TYR A 141 13.31 -31.54 5.32
N GLU A 142 12.20 -32.06 4.79
CA GLU A 142 12.23 -32.88 3.59
C GLU A 142 12.67 -32.03 2.40
N LEU A 143 13.30 -32.61 1.38
CA LEU A 143 13.69 -31.84 0.20
C LEU A 143 12.40 -31.37 -0.50
N PRO A 144 12.22 -30.07 -0.79
CA PRO A 144 11.00 -29.60 -1.42
C PRO A 144 10.88 -30.23 -2.81
N THR A 145 9.67 -30.59 -3.22
CA THR A 145 9.42 -31.10 -4.57
C THR A 145 9.49 -29.99 -5.63
N ARG A 146 9.44 -28.73 -5.17
CA ARG A 146 9.60 -27.54 -6.00
C ARG A 146 10.32 -26.43 -5.23
N TYR A 147 11.32 -25.83 -5.85
CA TYR A 147 12.11 -24.74 -5.32
C TYR A 147 12.05 -23.53 -6.25
N VAL A 148 11.49 -22.43 -5.78
CA VAL A 148 11.16 -21.27 -6.61
C VAL A 148 12.01 -20.09 -6.17
N PHE A 149 12.87 -19.59 -7.06
CA PHE A 149 13.55 -18.32 -6.88
C PHE A 149 12.58 -17.17 -7.17
N VAL A 150 12.30 -16.36 -6.16
CA VAL A 150 11.39 -15.21 -6.25
C VAL A 150 12.21 -13.94 -6.13
N ALA A 151 12.53 -13.32 -7.27
CA ALA A 151 13.30 -12.09 -7.33
C ALA A 151 12.63 -11.08 -8.26
N PRO A 152 12.72 -9.76 -7.98
CA PRO A 152 12.14 -8.75 -8.88
C PRO A 152 12.76 -8.78 -10.28
N ARG A 153 14.03 -9.17 -10.36
CA ARG A 153 14.78 -9.28 -11.62
C ARG A 153 15.75 -10.45 -11.57
N ILE A 154 15.67 -11.32 -12.56
CA ILE A 154 16.58 -12.45 -12.74
C ILE A 154 17.47 -12.19 -13.97
N GLY A 155 18.77 -12.46 -13.84
CA GLY A 155 19.71 -12.26 -14.93
C GLY A 155 19.52 -13.29 -16.04
N ILE A 156 19.68 -12.87 -17.30
CA ILE A 156 19.44 -13.68 -18.51
C ILE A 156 20.16 -15.04 -18.45
N THR A 157 21.37 -15.09 -17.90
CA THR A 157 22.13 -16.35 -17.78
C THR A 157 21.44 -17.33 -16.83
N LEU A 158 21.01 -16.87 -15.66
CA LEU A 158 20.32 -17.73 -14.69
C LEU A 158 18.96 -18.16 -15.22
N ASP A 159 18.21 -17.24 -15.81
CA ASP A 159 16.91 -17.50 -16.43
C ASP A 159 16.99 -18.62 -17.48
N ARG A 160 17.96 -18.53 -18.41
CA ARG A 160 18.21 -19.58 -19.41
C ARG A 160 18.59 -20.93 -18.80
N LEU A 161 19.29 -20.94 -17.67
CA LEU A 161 19.64 -22.19 -16.99
C LEU A 161 18.41 -22.79 -16.31
N LEU A 162 17.56 -22.00 -15.65
CA LEU A 162 16.37 -22.49 -14.96
C LEU A 162 15.36 -23.17 -15.90
N ILE A 163 15.29 -22.74 -17.16
CA ILE A 163 14.47 -23.42 -18.18
C ILE A 163 15.18 -24.63 -18.85
N ASN A 164 16.40 -24.97 -18.43
CA ASN A 164 17.19 -26.10 -18.94
C ASN A 164 17.85 -26.87 -17.77
N PRO A 165 17.12 -27.77 -17.08
CA PRO A 165 17.59 -28.45 -15.86
C PRO A 165 18.96 -29.13 -15.98
N ASP A 166 19.24 -29.83 -17.08
CA ASP A 166 20.55 -30.47 -17.31
C ASP A 166 21.70 -29.46 -17.38
N LYS A 167 21.46 -28.32 -18.03
CA LYS A 167 22.46 -27.23 -18.12
C LYS A 167 22.61 -26.53 -16.77
N LEU A 168 21.53 -26.33 -16.02
CA LEU A 168 21.55 -25.78 -14.67
C LEU A 168 22.44 -26.64 -13.76
N LYS A 169 22.20 -27.95 -13.74
CA LYS A 169 22.96 -28.92 -12.95
C LYS A 169 24.43 -28.93 -13.33
N LYS A 170 24.74 -28.97 -14.64
CA LYS A 170 26.11 -28.89 -15.12
C LYS A 170 26.79 -27.60 -14.68
N ALA A 171 26.16 -26.44 -14.85
CA ALA A 171 26.71 -25.14 -14.46
C ALA A 171 26.91 -25.01 -12.94
N PHE A 172 26.01 -25.60 -12.15
CA PHE A 172 26.18 -25.69 -10.69
C PHE A 172 27.46 -26.48 -10.35
N PHE A 173 27.64 -27.68 -10.92
CA PHE A 173 28.83 -28.49 -10.66
C PHE A 173 30.12 -27.89 -11.20
N GLU A 174 30.09 -27.21 -12.35
CA GLU A 174 31.21 -26.40 -12.83
C GLU A 174 31.63 -25.32 -11.81
N SER A 175 30.68 -24.76 -11.05
CA SER A 175 30.97 -23.82 -9.97
C SER A 175 31.35 -24.51 -8.65
N TRP A 176 30.76 -25.66 -8.35
CA TRP A 176 31.00 -26.45 -7.13
C TRP A 176 32.41 -27.06 -7.10
N ASP A 177 32.83 -27.66 -8.22
CA ASP A 177 34.09 -28.40 -8.37
C ASP A 177 35.26 -27.51 -8.83
N LYS A 178 34.98 -26.24 -9.15
CA LYS A 178 36.02 -25.30 -9.58
C LYS A 178 37.12 -25.18 -8.53
N LYS A 179 38.38 -25.32 -8.95
CA LYS A 179 39.53 -25.08 -8.08
C LYS A 179 39.45 -23.69 -7.44
N GLY A 180 39.44 -23.63 -6.11
CA GLY A 180 39.30 -22.39 -5.35
C GLY A 180 37.87 -21.86 -5.23
N SER A 181 36.84 -22.66 -5.52
CA SER A 181 35.45 -22.30 -5.28
C SER A 181 35.21 -22.02 -3.80
N LYS A 182 34.42 -20.97 -3.51
CA LYS A 182 33.92 -20.64 -2.16
C LYS A 182 32.54 -21.26 -1.87
N LEU A 183 31.96 -21.94 -2.85
CA LEU A 183 30.61 -22.47 -2.72
C LEU A 183 30.62 -23.65 -1.74
N GLY A 184 29.83 -23.58 -0.66
CA GLY A 184 29.73 -24.60 0.39
C GLY A 184 30.99 -24.81 1.22
N THR A 185 31.96 -23.87 1.20
CA THR A 185 33.22 -24.01 1.98
C THR A 185 33.04 -23.70 3.46
N ASP A 186 31.92 -23.08 3.80
CA ASP A 186 31.42 -22.82 5.14
C ASP A 186 30.81 -24.07 5.79
N LEU A 187 30.52 -25.11 5.01
CA LEU A 187 30.05 -26.40 5.52
C LEU A 187 31.22 -27.25 6.04
N ASP A 188 30.95 -28.08 7.06
CA ASP A 188 31.85 -29.16 7.46
C ASP A 188 32.12 -30.12 6.26
N PRO A 189 33.34 -30.68 6.11
CA PRO A 189 33.68 -31.54 4.98
C PRO A 189 32.74 -32.74 4.76
N VAL A 190 32.24 -33.37 5.83
CA VAL A 190 31.33 -34.52 5.74
C VAL A 190 29.97 -34.07 5.22
N LEU A 191 29.46 -32.94 5.72
CA LEU A 191 28.21 -32.34 5.24
C LEU A 191 28.34 -31.88 3.78
N ARG A 192 29.46 -31.26 3.42
CA ARG A 192 29.74 -30.83 2.04
C ARG A 192 29.71 -32.03 1.08
N GLU A 193 30.34 -33.14 1.45
CA GLU A 193 30.32 -34.36 0.62
C GLU A 193 28.90 -34.92 0.48
N ALA A 194 28.13 -34.98 1.57
CA ALA A 194 26.75 -35.43 1.57
C ALA A 194 25.84 -34.53 0.70
N VAL A 195 26.01 -33.21 0.79
CA VAL A 195 25.31 -32.24 -0.05
C VAL A 195 25.65 -32.44 -1.53
N GLY A 196 26.93 -32.63 -1.86
CA GLY A 196 27.37 -32.88 -3.24
C GLY A 196 26.73 -34.15 -3.82
N LYS A 197 26.70 -35.24 -3.04
CA LYS A 197 26.03 -36.49 -3.44
C LYS A 197 24.53 -36.30 -3.64
N LEU A 198 23.84 -35.70 -2.67
CA LEU A 198 22.41 -35.43 -2.78
C LEU A 198 22.08 -34.56 -4.00
N ALA A 199 22.85 -33.48 -4.23
CA ALA A 199 22.68 -32.63 -5.41
C ALA A 199 22.94 -33.41 -6.72
N HIS A 200 23.91 -34.33 -6.73
CA HIS A 200 24.20 -35.16 -7.90
C HIS A 200 23.06 -36.15 -8.19
N ASP A 201 22.38 -36.66 -7.18
CA ASP A 201 21.28 -37.63 -7.36
C ASP A 201 19.92 -36.95 -7.57
N THR A 202 19.83 -35.64 -7.30
CA THR A 202 18.59 -34.86 -7.42
C THR A 202 18.34 -34.41 -8.86
N ASP A 203 17.08 -34.46 -9.30
CA ASP A 203 16.63 -33.81 -10.54
C ASP A 203 16.50 -32.29 -10.33
N PHE A 204 17.25 -31.53 -11.13
CA PHE A 204 17.29 -30.06 -11.03
C PHE A 204 16.07 -29.38 -11.66
N SER A 205 15.12 -30.13 -12.24
CA SER A 205 13.82 -29.60 -12.69
C SER A 205 12.98 -29.02 -11.55
N MET A 206 13.31 -29.36 -10.29
CA MET A 206 12.71 -28.75 -9.10
C MET A 206 12.98 -27.24 -8.99
N PHE A 207 14.10 -26.74 -9.54
CA PHE A 207 14.49 -25.33 -9.44
C PHE A 207 13.85 -24.50 -10.55
N GLN A 208 13.11 -23.48 -10.17
CA GLN A 208 12.29 -22.67 -11.08
C GLN A 208 12.36 -21.19 -10.72
N ALA A 209 11.93 -20.35 -11.66
CA ALA A 209 11.58 -18.96 -11.40
C ALA A 209 10.26 -18.62 -12.11
N PRO A 210 9.36 -17.89 -11.45
CA PRO A 210 8.13 -17.41 -12.06
C PRO A 210 8.40 -16.15 -12.89
N ASP A 211 7.56 -15.90 -13.89
CA ASP A 211 7.49 -14.58 -14.54
C ASP A 211 6.85 -13.57 -13.58
N ILE A 212 7.50 -12.42 -13.40
CA ILE A 212 7.01 -11.35 -12.54
C ILE A 212 5.67 -10.79 -13.02
N ASP A 213 5.43 -10.79 -14.33
CA ASP A 213 4.17 -10.30 -14.90
C ASP A 213 3.02 -11.26 -14.54
N ASN A 214 3.25 -12.57 -14.58
CA ASN A 214 2.27 -13.57 -14.14
C ASN A 214 2.00 -13.48 -12.64
N ILE A 215 3.03 -13.20 -11.82
CA ILE A 215 2.85 -12.94 -10.38
C ILE A 215 1.94 -11.74 -10.19
N LEU A 216 2.20 -10.64 -10.90
CA LEU A 216 1.45 -9.40 -10.79
C LEU A 216 0.01 -9.53 -11.26
N GLU A 217 -0.23 -10.24 -12.38
CA GLU A 217 -1.56 -10.51 -12.92
C GLU A 217 -2.41 -11.29 -11.93
N LEU A 218 -1.88 -12.39 -11.37
CA LEU A 218 -2.59 -13.16 -10.35
C LEU A 218 -2.79 -12.32 -9.08
N HIS A 219 -1.77 -11.61 -8.62
CA HIS A 219 -1.88 -10.77 -7.43
C HIS A 219 -2.97 -9.71 -7.61
N ALA A 220 -3.14 -9.14 -8.82
CA ALA A 220 -4.16 -8.14 -9.15
C ALA A 220 -5.60 -8.59 -8.93
N THR A 221 -5.84 -9.91 -8.87
CA THR A 221 -7.15 -10.48 -8.52
C THR A 221 -7.44 -10.45 -7.02
N THR A 222 -6.45 -10.14 -6.18
CA THR A 222 -6.57 -10.15 -4.72
C THR A 222 -6.89 -8.77 -4.15
N PRO A 223 -7.55 -8.70 -2.97
CA PRO A 223 -7.71 -7.44 -2.24
C PRO A 223 -6.39 -6.79 -1.79
N HIS A 224 -5.28 -7.51 -1.80
CA HIS A 224 -3.96 -7.01 -1.41
C HIS A 224 -3.33 -6.12 -2.48
N HIS A 225 -3.67 -6.33 -3.76
CA HIS A 225 -3.05 -5.57 -4.87
C HIS A 225 -3.30 -4.07 -4.77
N VAL A 226 -4.55 -3.68 -4.51
CA VAL A 226 -4.92 -2.26 -4.35
C VAL A 226 -4.28 -1.62 -3.12
N ARG A 227 -3.79 -2.43 -2.16
CA ARG A 227 -3.06 -1.93 -0.99
C ARG A 227 -1.59 -1.69 -1.28
N ARG A 228 -0.99 -2.53 -2.12
CA ARG A 228 0.44 -2.49 -2.45
C ARG A 228 0.78 -1.62 -3.65
N PHE A 229 -0.14 -1.50 -4.59
CA PHE A 229 0.08 -0.77 -5.84
C PHE A 229 -0.97 0.31 -5.99
N ALA A 230 -0.50 1.56 -6.04
CA ALA A 230 -1.35 2.70 -6.32
C ALA A 230 -2.05 2.51 -7.68
N GLN A 231 -3.38 2.62 -7.68
CA GLN A 231 -4.14 2.67 -8.92
C GLN A 231 -4.36 4.12 -9.36
N PRO A 232 -4.46 4.37 -10.67
CA PRO A 232 -4.89 5.66 -11.17
C PRO A 232 -6.27 6.01 -10.59
N LEU A 233 -6.45 7.25 -10.15
CA LEU A 233 -7.77 7.74 -9.78
C LEU A 233 -8.72 7.58 -10.99
N LYS A 234 -9.92 7.06 -10.73
CA LYS A 234 -10.98 7.05 -11.74
C LYS A 234 -11.27 8.50 -12.18
N PRO A 235 -11.66 8.71 -13.45
CA PRO A 235 -12.11 10.03 -13.89
C PRO A 235 -13.22 10.55 -12.97
N ARG A 236 -13.01 11.75 -12.41
CA ARG A 236 -14.00 12.41 -11.56
C ARG A 236 -15.23 12.78 -12.41
N PRO A 237 -16.46 12.46 -11.98
CA PRO A 237 -17.67 12.88 -12.67
C PRO A 237 -17.81 14.41 -12.67
N ALA A 238 -18.58 14.95 -13.63
CA ALA A 238 -18.93 16.37 -13.60
C ALA A 238 -19.72 16.71 -12.33
N ALA A 239 -19.47 17.89 -11.75
CA ALA A 239 -20.28 18.36 -10.63
C ALA A 239 -21.70 18.66 -11.11
N ASN A 240 -22.69 18.29 -10.30
CA ASN A 240 -24.07 18.69 -10.56
C ASN A 240 -24.23 20.19 -10.36
N PRO A 241 -25.12 20.86 -11.12
CA PRO A 241 -25.41 22.27 -10.89
C PRO A 241 -25.96 22.49 -9.48
N ALA A 242 -25.65 23.66 -8.91
CA ALA A 242 -26.15 24.05 -7.61
C ALA A 242 -27.70 24.00 -7.60
N PRO A 243 -28.33 23.28 -6.66
CA PRO A 243 -29.79 23.20 -6.56
C PRO A 243 -30.44 24.60 -6.46
N ARG A 244 -31.67 24.70 -6.99
CA ARG A 244 -32.45 25.93 -6.86
C ARG A 244 -32.87 26.16 -5.41
N GLU A 245 -33.15 25.14 -4.63
CA GLU A 245 -33.45 25.33 -3.22
C GLU A 245 -32.17 25.35 -2.39
N GLN A 246 -32.23 26.06 -1.25
CA GLN A 246 -31.11 26.08 -0.32
C GLN A 246 -31.07 24.76 0.44
N ALA A 247 -29.93 24.09 0.42
CA ALA A 247 -29.74 22.89 1.24
C ALA A 247 -29.25 23.23 2.66
N PRO A 248 -29.51 22.38 3.67
CA PRO A 248 -29.05 22.63 5.04
C PRO A 248 -27.53 22.80 5.17
N HIS A 249 -26.76 22.05 4.37
CA HIS A 249 -25.30 22.05 4.41
C HIS A 249 -24.66 23.29 3.77
N GLU A 250 -25.44 24.19 3.13
CA GLU A 250 -24.95 25.51 2.66
C GLU A 250 -25.41 26.67 3.54
N ALA A 251 -26.19 26.41 4.60
CA ALA A 251 -26.90 27.46 5.33
C ALA A 251 -25.98 28.50 5.99
N VAL A 252 -24.87 28.04 6.61
CA VAL A 252 -23.97 28.90 7.38
C VAL A 252 -23.17 29.83 6.46
N TYR A 253 -22.53 29.31 5.43
CA TYR A 253 -21.76 30.14 4.51
C TYR A 253 -22.67 31.06 3.70
N VAL A 254 -23.88 30.62 3.32
CA VAL A 254 -24.84 31.49 2.62
C VAL A 254 -25.20 32.67 3.51
N ARG A 255 -25.48 32.46 4.80
CA ARG A 255 -25.71 33.54 5.76
C ARG A 255 -24.51 34.50 5.84
N LYS A 256 -23.28 33.97 5.98
CA LYS A 256 -22.06 34.79 5.97
C LYS A 256 -21.90 35.60 4.68
N LEU A 257 -22.25 35.01 3.54
CA LEU A 257 -22.21 35.67 2.23
C LEU A 257 -23.28 36.77 2.09
N LEU A 258 -24.47 36.59 2.67
CA LEU A 258 -25.48 37.64 2.75
C LEU A 258 -25.00 38.81 3.60
N ASN A 259 -24.33 38.55 4.73
CA ASN A 259 -23.72 39.59 5.55
C ASN A 259 -22.69 40.41 4.77
N VAL A 260 -21.83 39.74 4.00
CA VAL A 260 -20.85 40.39 3.09
C VAL A 260 -21.55 41.34 2.10
N TYR A 261 -22.68 40.92 1.54
CA TYR A 261 -23.46 41.78 0.62
C TYR A 261 -24.14 42.95 1.33
N ASN A 262 -24.63 42.72 2.54
CA ASN A 262 -25.28 43.75 3.34
C ASN A 262 -24.31 44.82 3.79
N GLU A 263 -23.09 44.44 4.18
CA GLU A 263 -22.03 45.36 4.54
C GLU A 263 -21.60 46.21 3.32
N LYS A 264 -21.29 45.58 2.18
CA LYS A 264 -20.79 46.29 0.99
C LYS A 264 -21.81 47.22 0.34
N HIS A 265 -23.09 46.86 0.39
CA HIS A 265 -24.13 47.50 -0.42
C HIS A 265 -25.34 48.02 0.37
N SER A 266 -25.38 47.81 1.68
CA SER A 266 -26.47 48.24 2.57
C SER A 266 -27.86 47.74 2.12
N LEU A 267 -27.96 46.45 1.77
CA LEU A 267 -29.16 45.89 1.11
C LEU A 267 -30.18 45.23 2.06
N GLY A 268 -29.80 44.84 3.27
CA GLY A 268 -30.71 44.18 4.23
C GLY A 268 -31.25 42.82 3.78
N LEU A 269 -30.46 42.03 3.06
CA LEU A 269 -30.80 40.69 2.58
C LEU A 269 -30.81 39.68 3.75
N GLU A 270 -31.91 38.95 3.90
CA GLU A 270 -32.10 37.91 4.92
C GLU A 270 -32.13 36.49 4.33
N THR A 271 -32.54 36.37 3.06
CA THR A 271 -32.76 35.08 2.41
C THR A 271 -31.99 34.93 1.10
N LEU A 272 -31.70 33.68 0.74
CA LEU A 272 -31.10 33.35 -0.55
C LEU A 272 -31.94 33.84 -1.74
N GLN A 273 -33.28 33.84 -1.60
CA GLN A 273 -34.19 34.28 -2.66
C GLN A 273 -34.06 35.79 -2.92
N GLN A 274 -34.04 36.61 -1.87
CA GLN A 274 -33.84 38.06 -2.01
C GLN A 274 -32.52 38.37 -2.72
N ALA A 275 -31.43 37.68 -2.37
CA ALA A 275 -30.13 37.89 -3.01
C ALA A 275 -30.11 37.47 -4.50
N ARG A 276 -30.90 36.45 -4.89
CA ARG A 276 -31.02 36.04 -6.31
C ARG A 276 -31.78 37.03 -7.18
N GLU A 277 -32.70 37.78 -6.59
CA GLU A 277 -33.50 38.78 -7.28
C GLU A 277 -32.79 40.13 -7.35
N HIS A 278 -31.71 40.32 -6.59
CA HIS A 278 -30.99 41.58 -6.53
C HIS A 278 -29.81 41.64 -7.52
N GLU A 279 -29.89 42.55 -8.49
CA GLU A 279 -28.96 42.65 -9.63
C GLU A 279 -27.49 42.86 -9.24
N LYS A 280 -27.20 43.61 -8.16
CA LYS A 280 -25.81 43.84 -7.72
C LYS A 280 -25.08 42.56 -7.28
N VAL A 281 -25.79 41.57 -6.75
CA VAL A 281 -25.17 40.43 -6.04
C VAL A 281 -25.47 39.09 -6.69
N LYS A 282 -26.61 38.95 -7.39
CA LYS A 282 -27.04 37.74 -8.11
C LYS A 282 -25.92 37.07 -8.93
N PRO A 283 -25.14 37.78 -9.77
CA PRO A 283 -24.09 37.14 -10.57
C PRO A 283 -22.95 36.57 -9.71
N HIS A 284 -22.61 37.26 -8.61
CA HIS A 284 -21.57 36.80 -7.71
C HIS A 284 -22.06 35.61 -6.87
N LEU A 285 -23.27 35.68 -6.33
CA LEU A 285 -23.92 34.60 -5.59
C LEU A 285 -23.98 33.30 -6.40
N ALA A 286 -24.36 33.37 -7.69
CA ALA A 286 -24.42 32.21 -8.55
C ALA A 286 -23.07 31.48 -8.64
N ARG A 287 -21.98 32.23 -8.83
CA ARG A 287 -20.61 31.68 -8.88
C ARG A 287 -20.16 31.09 -7.54
N GLN A 288 -20.50 31.73 -6.42
CA GLN A 288 -20.12 31.20 -5.10
C GLN A 288 -20.87 29.90 -4.76
N ARG A 289 -22.16 29.81 -5.10
CA ARG A 289 -22.91 28.55 -4.94
C ARG A 289 -22.40 27.46 -5.87
N GLU A 290 -22.09 27.78 -7.12
CA GLU A 290 -21.46 26.82 -8.03
C GLU A 290 -20.14 26.29 -7.46
N ALA A 291 -19.28 27.17 -6.94
CA ALA A 291 -18.02 26.79 -6.30
C ALA A 291 -18.24 25.82 -5.13
N PHE A 292 -19.20 26.13 -4.24
CA PHE A 292 -19.52 25.27 -3.10
C PHE A 292 -19.93 23.85 -3.52
N PHE A 293 -20.83 23.70 -4.49
CA PHE A 293 -21.27 22.38 -4.95
C PHE A 293 -20.20 21.61 -5.73
N HIS A 294 -19.27 22.33 -6.38
CA HIS A 294 -18.06 21.74 -6.93
C HIS A 294 -17.17 21.11 -5.85
N ALA A 295 -16.93 21.83 -4.75
CA ALA A 295 -16.19 21.28 -3.60
C ALA A 295 -16.91 20.08 -2.96
N GLU A 296 -18.24 20.11 -2.80
CA GLU A 296 -19.00 18.94 -2.33
C GLU A 296 -18.85 17.73 -3.27
N ALA A 297 -18.89 17.95 -4.59
CA ALA A 297 -18.69 16.88 -5.55
C ALA A 297 -17.27 16.28 -5.47
N LEU A 298 -16.25 17.10 -5.21
CA LEU A 298 -14.89 16.60 -4.96
C LEU A 298 -14.82 15.78 -3.67
N ARG A 299 -15.45 16.24 -2.60
CA ARG A 299 -15.48 15.52 -1.32
C ARG A 299 -16.14 14.15 -1.43
N LEU A 300 -17.30 14.08 -2.10
CA LEU A 300 -18.00 12.82 -2.33
C LEU A 300 -17.16 11.87 -3.18
N PHE A 301 -16.53 12.38 -4.25
CA PHE A 301 -15.60 11.60 -5.05
C PHE A 301 -14.43 11.06 -4.21
N ALA A 302 -13.85 11.88 -3.35
CA ALA A 302 -12.75 11.49 -2.48
C ALA A 302 -13.14 10.36 -1.52
N ARG A 303 -14.28 10.50 -0.83
CA ARG A 303 -14.82 9.48 0.08
C ARG A 303 -14.90 8.10 -0.57
N ASP A 304 -15.26 8.06 -1.85
CA ASP A 304 -15.49 6.81 -2.58
C ASP A 304 -14.22 6.27 -3.29
N SER A 305 -13.14 7.06 -3.37
CA SER A 305 -12.00 6.79 -4.26
C SER A 305 -10.63 6.77 -3.59
N VAL A 306 -10.48 7.34 -2.39
CA VAL A 306 -9.19 7.45 -1.69
C VAL A 306 -9.34 7.12 -0.20
N PRO A 307 -8.23 6.83 0.51
CA PRO A 307 -8.26 6.62 1.96
C PRO A 307 -8.84 7.82 2.72
N ASP A 308 -9.36 7.55 3.91
CA ASP A 308 -9.84 8.58 4.85
C ASP A 308 -8.76 9.65 5.13
N ALA A 309 -9.19 10.85 5.51
CA ALA A 309 -8.35 12.02 5.77
C ALA A 309 -7.64 12.64 4.54
N THR A 310 -7.70 12.01 3.35
CA THR A 310 -7.06 12.55 2.14
C THR A 310 -7.66 13.89 1.70
N TYR A 311 -9.00 14.02 1.76
CA TYR A 311 -9.69 15.26 1.42
C TYR A 311 -9.42 16.34 2.48
N GLU A 312 -9.49 15.96 3.75
CA GLU A 312 -9.26 16.84 4.90
C GLU A 312 -7.86 17.45 4.84
N ALA A 313 -6.84 16.68 4.42
CA ALA A 313 -5.49 17.22 4.21
C ALA A 313 -5.44 18.30 3.10
N VAL A 314 -6.22 18.19 2.02
CA VAL A 314 -6.31 19.25 1.00
C VAL A 314 -6.99 20.50 1.57
N GLU A 315 -8.08 20.32 2.32
CA GLU A 315 -8.84 21.41 2.93
C GLU A 315 -8.00 22.14 4.00
N GLU A 316 -7.17 21.41 4.74
CA GLU A 316 -6.23 21.93 5.72
C GLU A 316 -5.08 22.71 5.08
N ASP A 317 -4.41 22.13 4.07
CA ASP A 317 -3.33 22.82 3.32
C ASP A 317 -3.84 24.15 2.71
N LEU A 318 -5.10 24.16 2.25
CA LEU A 318 -5.74 25.37 1.76
C LEU A 318 -6.04 26.35 2.90
N TYR A 319 -6.54 25.88 4.04
CA TYR A 319 -6.82 26.72 5.20
C TYR A 319 -5.58 27.48 5.67
N GLU A 320 -4.46 26.78 5.84
CA GLU A 320 -3.16 27.36 6.22
C GLU A 320 -2.70 28.42 5.20
N ALA A 321 -3.04 28.25 3.92
CA ALA A 321 -2.70 29.23 2.88
C ALA A 321 -3.57 30.49 2.90
N VAL A 322 -4.77 30.45 3.51
CA VAL A 322 -5.74 31.56 3.44
C VAL A 322 -6.07 32.20 4.78
N ILE A 323 -5.73 31.56 5.91
CA ILE A 323 -6.09 32.07 7.24
C ILE A 323 -5.46 33.43 7.54
N GLU A 324 -4.15 33.59 7.29
CA GLU A 324 -3.46 34.88 7.44
C GLU A 324 -4.04 35.96 6.52
N ILE A 325 -4.55 35.58 5.34
CA ILE A 325 -5.20 36.50 4.40
C ILE A 325 -6.59 36.89 4.91
N GLU A 326 -7.31 36.00 5.57
CA GLU A 326 -8.58 36.29 6.22
C GLU A 326 -8.40 37.20 7.45
N ASP A 327 -7.29 37.02 8.18
CA ASP A 327 -6.92 37.79 9.37
C ASP A 327 -6.41 39.19 9.09
N ASP A 328 -6.01 39.49 7.86
CA ASP A 328 -5.56 40.82 7.47
C ASP A 328 -6.67 41.90 7.54
N HIS A 329 -6.25 43.15 7.46
CA HIS A 329 -7.13 44.31 7.49
C HIS A 329 -7.75 44.59 6.11
N TYR A 330 -9.07 44.83 6.10
CA TYR A 330 -9.84 45.18 4.92
C TYR A 330 -10.94 46.17 5.30
N ASP A 331 -11.29 47.05 4.35
CA ASP A 331 -12.35 48.05 4.51
C ASP A 331 -13.73 47.41 4.74
N ASP A 332 -13.98 46.23 4.14
CA ASP A 332 -15.20 45.46 4.33
C ASP A 332 -14.99 43.96 4.07
N GLY A 333 -15.97 43.15 4.46
CA GLY A 333 -15.95 41.71 4.30
C GLY A 333 -16.03 41.24 2.84
N TYR A 334 -16.47 42.09 1.90
CA TYR A 334 -16.45 41.73 0.48
C TYR A 334 -15.03 41.74 -0.06
N ASP A 335 -14.23 42.74 0.31
CA ASP A 335 -12.83 42.82 -0.08
C ASP A 335 -12.00 41.72 0.61
N ARG A 336 -12.28 41.40 1.88
CA ARG A 336 -11.71 40.22 2.58
C ARG A 336 -12.05 38.90 1.86
N LEU A 337 -13.34 38.65 1.59
CA LEU A 337 -13.79 37.45 0.85
C LEU A 337 -13.07 37.34 -0.50
N LYS A 338 -12.98 38.45 -1.24
CA LYS A 338 -12.34 38.48 -2.55
C LYS A 338 -10.84 38.17 -2.46
N ALA A 339 -10.13 38.69 -1.46
CA ALA A 339 -8.73 38.38 -1.23
C ALA A 339 -8.54 36.89 -0.90
N VAL A 340 -9.30 36.36 0.05
CA VAL A 340 -9.30 34.92 0.42
C VAL A 340 -9.52 34.03 -0.80
N LEU A 341 -10.56 34.30 -1.60
CA LEU A 341 -10.87 33.50 -2.79
C LEU A 341 -9.83 33.64 -3.91
N THR A 342 -9.11 34.76 -3.96
CA THR A 342 -8.02 34.97 -4.92
C THR A 342 -6.80 34.15 -4.52
N THR A 343 -6.42 34.19 -3.25
CA THR A 343 -5.35 33.35 -2.69
C THR A 343 -5.68 31.86 -2.86
N ALA A 344 -6.91 31.46 -2.55
CA ALA A 344 -7.38 30.09 -2.74
C ALA A 344 -7.29 29.64 -4.21
N ALA A 345 -7.63 30.51 -5.16
CA ALA A 345 -7.55 30.17 -6.58
C ALA A 345 -6.10 30.03 -7.10
N ALA A 346 -5.15 30.69 -6.43
CA ALA A 346 -3.71 30.60 -6.73
C ALA A 346 -3.01 29.45 -6.00
N HIS A 347 -3.64 28.90 -4.94
CA HIS A 347 -3.10 27.79 -4.18
C HIS A 347 -2.92 26.55 -5.06
N LYS A 348 -1.76 25.89 -4.94
CA LYS A 348 -1.47 24.63 -5.61
C LYS A 348 -1.53 23.52 -4.55
N PRO A 349 -2.48 22.59 -4.66
CA PRO A 349 -2.55 21.46 -3.74
C PRO A 349 -1.23 20.70 -3.70
N ASN A 350 -0.89 20.16 -2.53
CA ASN A 350 0.34 19.42 -2.32
C ASN A 350 0.50 18.31 -3.37
N PRO A 351 1.62 18.27 -4.13
CA PRO A 351 1.93 17.24 -5.12
C PRO A 351 2.23 15.84 -4.52
N HIS A 352 1.99 15.65 -3.23
CA HIS A 352 1.93 14.31 -2.63
C HIS A 352 0.50 13.89 -2.24
N ASN A 353 -0.47 14.81 -2.22
CA ASN A 353 -1.86 14.47 -1.93
C ASN A 353 -2.54 13.86 -3.16
N ILE A 354 -3.04 12.64 -3.04
CA ILE A 354 -3.65 11.85 -4.12
C ILE A 354 -4.67 12.62 -4.97
N LEU A 355 -5.46 13.49 -4.34
CA LEU A 355 -6.51 14.26 -5.01
C LEU A 355 -5.99 15.43 -5.86
N ALA A 356 -4.76 15.90 -5.65
CA ALA A 356 -4.23 17.11 -6.30
C ALA A 356 -4.45 17.17 -7.83
N PRO A 357 -4.27 16.07 -8.61
CA PRO A 357 -4.50 16.11 -10.05
C PRO A 357 -5.96 16.33 -10.47
N VAL A 358 -6.92 16.06 -9.57
CA VAL A 358 -8.36 16.18 -9.84
C VAL A 358 -9.02 17.38 -9.12
N VAL A 359 -8.25 18.13 -8.33
CA VAL A 359 -8.67 19.40 -7.74
C VAL A 359 -8.66 20.48 -8.83
N LYS A 360 -9.78 21.17 -8.99
CA LYS A 360 -9.94 22.30 -9.89
C LYS A 360 -9.95 23.60 -9.07
N VAL A 361 -9.61 24.71 -9.73
CA VAL A 361 -9.62 26.06 -9.13
C VAL A 361 -10.97 26.40 -8.48
N ILE A 362 -12.07 25.95 -9.08
CA ILE A 362 -13.42 26.18 -8.55
C ILE A 362 -13.68 25.40 -7.24
N ASP A 363 -13.06 24.24 -7.07
CA ASP A 363 -13.19 23.45 -5.84
C ASP A 363 -12.50 24.17 -4.68
N LEU A 364 -11.33 24.78 -4.91
CA LEU A 364 -10.60 25.54 -3.89
C LEU A 364 -11.42 26.72 -3.35
N LYS A 365 -12.11 27.44 -4.24
CA LYS A 365 -13.05 28.50 -3.82
C LYS A 365 -14.20 27.94 -2.99
N GLY A 366 -14.75 26.80 -3.40
CA GLY A 366 -15.81 26.12 -2.67
C GLY A 366 -15.38 25.59 -1.30
N MET A 367 -14.14 25.14 -1.16
CA MET A 367 -13.56 24.71 0.12
C MET A 367 -13.51 25.87 1.12
N CYS A 368 -13.21 27.11 0.69
CA CYS A 368 -13.31 28.27 1.58
C CYS A 368 -14.73 28.46 2.14
N HIS A 369 -15.77 28.15 1.36
CA HIS A 369 -17.16 28.19 1.84
C HIS A 369 -17.46 27.05 2.82
N ARG A 370 -16.87 25.86 2.63
CA ARG A 370 -16.96 24.77 3.62
C ARG A 370 -16.25 25.12 4.93
N LEU A 371 -15.04 25.70 4.85
CA LEU A 371 -14.33 26.22 6.01
C LEU A 371 -15.18 27.28 6.73
N ALA A 372 -15.89 28.13 5.98
CA ALA A 372 -16.83 29.09 6.56
C ALA A 372 -18.06 28.43 7.20
N ASN A 373 -18.58 27.32 6.67
CA ASN A 373 -19.63 26.53 7.33
C ASN A 373 -19.17 25.94 8.67
N ASN A 374 -17.89 25.59 8.78
CA ASN A 374 -17.28 25.04 9.98
C ASN A 374 -16.73 26.13 10.93
N ASP A 375 -17.10 27.40 10.69
CA ASP A 375 -16.63 28.56 11.45
C ASP A 375 -15.11 28.74 11.53
N ARG A 376 -14.37 28.11 10.61
CA ARG A 376 -12.92 28.29 10.46
C ARG A 376 -12.57 29.55 9.68
N LEU A 377 -13.47 30.00 8.80
CA LEU A 377 -13.34 31.29 8.12
C LEU A 377 -14.59 32.14 8.39
N THR A 378 -14.40 33.44 8.56
CA THR A 378 -15.46 34.44 8.48
C THR A 378 -15.05 35.53 7.50
N TRP A 379 -15.95 36.45 7.16
CA TRP A 379 -15.62 37.55 6.24
C TRP A 379 -16.07 38.89 6.78
N CYS A 380 -17.20 38.95 7.47
CA CYS A 380 -17.55 40.09 8.30
C CYS A 380 -17.09 39.77 9.73
N LYS A 381 -16.18 40.57 10.28
CA LYS A 381 -15.73 40.47 11.68
C LYS A 381 -16.50 41.52 12.48
N GLU A 382 -17.02 41.14 13.64
CA GLU A 382 -17.50 42.13 14.60
C GLU A 382 -16.27 42.92 15.06
N GLU A 383 -16.26 44.24 14.87
CA GLU A 383 -15.26 45.08 15.51
C GLU A 383 -15.46 44.95 17.02
N SER A 384 -14.57 44.21 17.68
CA SER A 384 -14.36 44.39 19.11
C SER A 384 -13.85 45.82 19.29
N SER A 385 -14.75 46.75 19.62
CA SER A 385 -14.38 48.11 20.00
C SER A 385 -13.27 48.05 21.06
N PRO A 386 -12.18 48.82 20.89
CA PRO A 386 -11.07 48.84 21.85
C PRO A 386 -11.48 49.34 23.23
#